data_AF-A0A667YTA8-F1
#
_entry.id   AF-A0A667YTA8-F1
#
_cell.length_a   1.000
_cell.length_b   1.000
_cell.length_c   1.000
_cell.angle_alpha   90.00
_cell.angle_beta   90.00
_cell.angle_gamma   90.00
#
_symmetry.space_group_name_H-M   'P 1'
#
loop_
_entity.id
_entity.type
_entity.pdbx_description
1 polymer ?
#
loop_
_entity_poly.entity_id
_entity_poly.type
_entity_poly.pdbx_seq_one_letter_code
_entity_poly.pdbx_strand_id
1 'polypeptide(L)'
;MGCFFSKKSRRKSAEKEERTQTTTTAETTSSSTVPLGNNTEEAPKQYSWDKREKVDPKDYMVTGIKDATVGRLPGKLNGQQFVIQDCENCNIYVFDHSATITIDDCVNCRIVLGPVKGSVFFRDCKDIKCVVACQQFRTRDCKKMEVFLCCATQPIIESSTGMKFGCFQYYYPELAFHFKDAGLSIFNNNWSNIHDFTPVSGENNWSLLPEAAVVLDHVPAPDPESEFKSVRISTEPARSIVPLTKGGRRKDSEESCLFVFFAGDYTTANARKLIDEATAKGFVLIQTKEVSMRPEDVKRVFQNNAEGLVEWITKGPVIALELNGDGVVEACKNIAHEVFSGTKVFVSDNKNTSSRDVDNFFNFADMQMGL
;
A
#
# COMPACT_ATOMS: atom_id res chain seq x y z
N MET A 1 -8.83 47.07 18.72
CA MET A 1 -8.17 48.22 18.07
C MET A 1 -7.94 47.89 16.60
N GLY A 2 -8.19 48.87 15.71
CA GLY A 2 -8.57 48.73 14.28
C GLY A 2 -7.59 47.97 13.34
N CYS A 3 -8.09 47.35 12.25
CA CYS A 3 -8.51 47.92 10.93
C CYS A 3 -7.29 48.41 10.11
N PHE A 4 -7.08 48.19 8.80
CA PHE A 4 -7.89 48.11 7.55
C PHE A 4 -7.04 47.31 6.50
N PHE A 5 -7.49 46.78 5.34
CA PHE A 5 -8.31 47.34 4.26
C PHE A 5 -8.95 46.23 3.37
N SER A 6 -10.08 46.60 2.78
CA SER A 6 -10.98 45.84 1.89
C SER A 6 -10.87 46.36 0.44
N LYS A 7 -11.18 45.52 -0.56
CA LYS A 7 -12.25 45.82 -1.56
C LYS A 7 -12.53 44.68 -2.55
N LYS A 8 -13.82 44.36 -2.66
CA LYS A 8 -14.50 43.54 -3.67
C LYS A 8 -14.65 44.30 -5.00
N SER A 9 -14.80 43.56 -6.11
CA SER A 9 -15.40 44.08 -7.36
C SER A 9 -16.48 43.12 -7.89
N ARG A 10 -17.56 43.71 -8.42
CA ARG A 10 -18.85 43.12 -8.86
C ARG A 10 -18.90 42.93 -10.37
N ARG A 11 -19.72 41.97 -10.81
CA ARG A 11 -20.23 41.75 -12.19
C ARG A 11 -20.88 43.00 -12.81
N LYS A 12 -20.73 43.16 -14.15
CA LYS A 12 -21.84 43.51 -15.06
C LYS A 12 -21.49 43.27 -16.54
N SER A 13 -22.52 42.90 -17.30
CA SER A 13 -22.66 42.59 -18.73
C SER A 13 -22.71 43.82 -19.64
N ALA A 14 -22.40 43.64 -20.93
CA ALA A 14 -22.89 44.46 -22.06
C ALA A 14 -22.75 43.74 -23.41
N GLU A 15 -23.79 43.81 -24.24
CA GLU A 15 -23.88 43.38 -25.64
C GLU A 15 -23.37 44.44 -26.63
N LYS A 16 -23.09 43.97 -27.87
CA LYS A 16 -23.14 44.62 -29.19
C LYS A 16 -22.67 46.07 -29.38
N GLU A 17 -21.74 46.28 -30.32
CA GLU A 17 -21.99 47.08 -31.52
C GLU A 17 -20.90 46.91 -32.60
N GLU A 18 -21.36 46.99 -33.86
CA GLU A 18 -20.59 46.92 -35.11
C GLU A 18 -19.65 48.11 -35.30
N ARG A 19 -18.52 47.91 -36.03
CA ARG A 19 -17.97 48.99 -36.85
C ARG A 19 -17.21 48.49 -38.08
N THR A 20 -17.55 49.14 -39.18
CA THR A 20 -17.26 48.89 -40.59
C THR A 20 -15.87 49.37 -41.03
N GLN A 21 -15.32 48.63 -42.01
CA GLN A 21 -14.38 48.97 -43.10
C GLN A 21 -13.23 49.97 -42.87
N THR A 22 -12.03 49.54 -43.26
CA THR A 22 -11.15 50.39 -44.09
C THR A 22 -10.34 49.56 -45.08
N THR A 23 -10.14 50.22 -46.21
CA THR A 23 -9.71 49.78 -47.53
C THR A 23 -8.19 49.63 -47.63
N THR A 24 -7.72 48.62 -48.37
CA THR A 24 -6.45 48.69 -49.10
C THR A 24 -6.55 47.90 -50.40
N THR A 25 -6.35 48.63 -51.50
CA THR A 25 -6.27 48.18 -52.90
C THR A 25 -4.83 47.87 -53.29
N ALA A 26 -4.62 46.75 -53.99
CA ALA A 26 -3.54 46.37 -54.92
C ALA A 26 -3.49 44.83 -54.91
N GLU A 27 -3.44 44.03 -55.98
CA GLU A 27 -3.12 44.20 -57.39
C GLU A 27 -3.67 42.99 -58.16
N THR A 28 -3.63 43.12 -59.48
CA THR A 28 -4.34 42.39 -60.54
C THR A 28 -3.75 41.01 -60.89
N THR A 29 -4.56 40.21 -61.60
CA THR A 29 -4.25 39.02 -62.45
C THR A 29 -3.92 37.71 -61.70
N SER A 30 -4.43 36.52 -62.03
CA SER A 30 -5.03 35.98 -63.26
C SER A 30 -5.90 34.75 -62.97
N SER A 31 -6.96 34.62 -63.77
CA SER A 31 -7.81 33.46 -64.09
C SER A 31 -7.32 32.05 -63.71
N SER A 32 -8.19 31.22 -63.13
CA SER A 32 -8.84 30.09 -63.84
C SER A 32 -9.85 29.32 -62.97
N THR A 33 -10.80 28.74 -63.67
CA THR A 33 -12.11 28.16 -63.36
C THR A 33 -12.12 26.80 -62.61
N VAL A 34 -13.07 26.64 -61.66
CA VAL A 34 -14.01 25.51 -61.29
C VAL A 34 -13.75 24.10 -61.90
N PRO A 35 -14.19 22.92 -61.34
CA PRO A 35 -15.27 22.73 -60.35
C PRO A 35 -15.28 21.49 -59.38
N LEU A 36 -16.29 21.49 -58.51
CA LEU A 36 -17.10 20.38 -57.96
C LEU A 36 -16.43 19.12 -57.34
N GLY A 37 -16.83 18.87 -56.08
CA GLY A 37 -17.48 17.61 -55.71
C GLY A 37 -16.69 16.70 -54.78
N ASN A 38 -17.01 16.73 -53.50
CA ASN A 38 -17.26 15.50 -52.74
C ASN A 38 -18.06 15.81 -51.46
N ASN A 39 -19.30 15.33 -51.44
CA ASN A 39 -20.02 15.07 -50.20
C ASN A 39 -19.28 13.95 -49.46
N THR A 40 -18.42 14.32 -48.53
CA THR A 40 -18.12 13.47 -47.39
C THR A 40 -18.92 14.04 -46.23
N GLU A 41 -19.99 13.34 -45.84
CA GLU A 41 -20.54 13.49 -44.49
C GLU A 41 -19.39 13.16 -43.53
N GLU A 42 -18.69 14.21 -43.05
CA GLU A 42 -17.70 14.07 -42.00
C GLU A 42 -18.43 13.48 -40.79
N ALA A 43 -18.04 12.26 -40.41
CA ALA A 43 -18.46 11.68 -39.14
C ALA A 43 -18.22 12.73 -38.04
N PRO A 44 -19.21 12.96 -37.15
CA PRO A 44 -19.12 14.04 -36.19
C PRO A 44 -17.83 13.91 -35.37
N LYS A 45 -17.09 15.03 -35.28
CA LYS A 45 -15.81 15.11 -34.55
C LYS A 45 -16.02 14.55 -33.14
N GLN A 46 -15.50 13.36 -32.89
CA GLN A 46 -15.60 12.68 -31.61
C GLN A 46 -14.43 13.14 -30.75
N TYR A 47 -14.72 13.91 -29.71
CA TYR A 47 -13.69 14.46 -28.84
C TYR A 47 -13.33 13.48 -27.72
N SER A 48 -12.14 13.61 -27.14
CA SER A 48 -11.67 12.72 -26.07
C SER A 48 -12.56 12.71 -24.82
N TRP A 49 -13.36 13.77 -24.61
CA TRP A 49 -14.35 13.83 -23.54
C TRP A 49 -15.67 13.12 -23.86
N ASP A 50 -15.98 12.85 -25.13
CA ASP A 50 -17.18 12.10 -25.55
C ASP A 50 -17.03 10.58 -25.29
N LYS A 51 -15.80 10.13 -25.00
CA LYS A 51 -15.46 8.74 -24.63
C LYS A 51 -15.23 8.55 -23.12
N ARG A 52 -15.37 9.59 -22.29
CA ARG A 52 -15.23 9.41 -20.84
C ARG A 52 -16.44 8.64 -20.32
N GLU A 53 -16.19 7.48 -19.72
CA GLU A 53 -17.20 6.79 -18.93
C GLU A 53 -17.77 7.78 -17.90
N LYS A 54 -19.09 7.84 -17.79
CA LYS A 54 -19.75 8.68 -16.79
C LYS A 54 -19.50 8.06 -15.41
N VAL A 55 -18.52 8.60 -14.70
CA VAL A 55 -18.18 8.24 -13.32
C VAL A 55 -19.24 8.85 -12.39
N ASP A 56 -20.04 8.04 -11.68
CA ASP A 56 -20.94 8.54 -10.63
C ASP A 56 -20.14 8.65 -9.31
N PRO A 57 -20.08 9.83 -8.67
CA PRO A 57 -19.45 9.97 -7.35
C PRO A 57 -19.92 8.95 -6.30
N LYS A 58 -21.17 8.48 -6.38
CA LYS A 58 -21.73 7.47 -5.48
C LYS A 58 -21.01 6.12 -5.57
N ASP A 59 -20.43 5.80 -6.72
CA ASP A 59 -19.67 4.58 -6.91
C ASP A 59 -18.34 4.61 -6.14
N TYR A 60 -17.90 5.78 -5.67
CA TYR A 60 -16.63 5.98 -4.97
C TYR A 60 -16.82 6.43 -3.52
N MET A 61 -18.03 6.29 -2.99
CA MET A 61 -18.33 6.60 -1.60
C MET A 61 -19.32 5.62 -0.97
N VAL A 62 -19.20 5.44 0.34
CA VAL A 62 -20.16 4.75 1.21
C VAL A 62 -20.44 5.72 2.35
N THR A 63 -21.64 6.31 2.36
CA THR A 63 -21.97 7.37 3.31
C THR A 63 -23.33 7.14 3.96
N GLY A 64 -23.41 7.30 5.28
CA GLY A 64 -24.66 7.26 6.03
C GLY A 64 -25.31 5.86 6.10
N ILE A 65 -24.53 4.79 5.92
CA ILE A 65 -25.03 3.42 5.92
C ILE A 65 -25.09 2.89 7.35
N LYS A 66 -26.17 2.17 7.69
CA LYS A 66 -26.36 1.53 8.99
C LYS A 66 -26.76 0.07 8.85
N ASP A 67 -26.26 -0.75 9.75
CA ASP A 67 -26.67 -2.15 9.93
C ASP A 67 -26.65 -2.98 8.63
N ALA A 68 -25.65 -2.73 7.77
CA ALA A 68 -25.59 -3.33 6.44
C ALA A 68 -24.19 -3.85 6.09
N THR A 69 -24.17 -4.74 5.10
CA THR A 69 -22.95 -5.19 4.44
C THR A 69 -22.86 -4.54 3.07
N VAL A 70 -21.79 -3.78 2.81
CA VAL A 70 -21.58 -3.00 1.59
C VAL A 70 -20.11 -3.03 1.17
N GLY A 71 -19.79 -2.52 -0.01
CA GLY A 71 -18.40 -2.54 -0.47
C GLY A 71 -18.24 -2.49 -1.97
N ARG A 72 -17.09 -2.95 -2.47
CA ARG A 72 -16.74 -2.97 -3.89
C ARG A 72 -16.07 -4.27 -4.26
N LEU A 73 -16.55 -4.89 -5.33
CA LEU A 73 -15.95 -6.06 -5.95
C LEU A 73 -14.67 -5.69 -6.71
N PRO A 74 -13.81 -6.69 -7.03
CA PRO A 74 -12.64 -6.48 -7.89
C PRO A 74 -12.98 -5.77 -9.21
N GLY A 75 -12.13 -4.83 -9.62
CA GLY A 75 -12.26 -4.06 -10.86
C GLY A 75 -13.31 -2.95 -10.84
N LYS A 76 -13.87 -2.60 -9.67
CA LYS A 76 -14.86 -1.50 -9.53
C LYS A 76 -14.23 -0.16 -9.20
N LEU A 77 -13.13 -0.14 -8.44
CA LEU A 77 -12.43 1.09 -8.07
C LEU A 77 -11.28 1.41 -9.01
N ASN A 78 -10.55 0.41 -9.51
CA ASN A 78 -9.45 0.59 -10.46
C ASN A 78 -8.48 1.74 -10.09
N GLY A 79 -8.09 1.81 -8.82
CA GLY A 79 -7.11 2.79 -8.35
C GLY A 79 -7.67 4.21 -8.13
N GLN A 80 -8.98 4.42 -8.18
CA GLN A 80 -9.59 5.70 -7.79
C GLN A 80 -9.57 5.93 -6.28
N GLN A 81 -9.87 7.15 -5.86
CA GLN A 81 -10.10 7.49 -4.45
C GLN A 81 -11.42 6.87 -3.96
N PHE A 82 -11.49 6.50 -2.69
CA PHE A 82 -12.71 6.02 -2.05
C PHE A 82 -12.97 6.75 -0.72
N VAL A 83 -14.23 6.98 -0.38
CA VAL A 83 -14.62 7.64 0.87
C VAL A 83 -15.62 6.77 1.64
N ILE A 84 -15.37 6.56 2.93
CA ILE A 84 -16.31 5.91 3.84
C ILE A 84 -16.64 6.93 4.93
N GLN A 85 -17.90 7.26 5.13
CA GLN A 85 -18.28 8.32 6.06
C GLN A 85 -19.61 8.01 6.77
N ASP A 86 -19.77 8.41 8.03
CA ASP A 86 -21.03 8.33 8.78
C ASP A 86 -21.65 6.92 8.80
N CYS A 87 -20.83 5.87 8.88
CA CYS A 87 -21.31 4.48 8.85
C CYS A 87 -21.39 3.88 10.27
N GLU A 88 -22.46 3.14 10.57
CA GLU A 88 -22.70 2.56 11.89
C GLU A 88 -23.05 1.07 11.77
N ASN A 89 -22.44 0.21 12.59
CA ASN A 89 -22.72 -1.24 12.63
C ASN A 89 -22.59 -1.94 11.25
N CYS A 90 -21.66 -1.49 10.41
CA CYS A 90 -21.53 -1.99 9.03
C CYS A 90 -20.38 -2.98 8.86
N ASN A 91 -20.54 -3.91 7.92
CA ASN A 91 -19.42 -4.67 7.34
C ASN A 91 -19.11 -4.07 5.96
N ILE A 92 -17.88 -3.59 5.77
CA ILE A 92 -17.47 -2.86 4.57
C ILE A 92 -16.30 -3.58 3.91
N TYR A 93 -16.50 -4.10 2.70
CA TYR A 93 -15.50 -4.91 2.00
C TYR A 93 -15.10 -4.27 0.66
N VAL A 94 -13.91 -3.68 0.61
CA VAL A 94 -13.36 -3.07 -0.59
C VAL A 94 -12.31 -4.01 -1.19
N PHE A 95 -12.74 -4.89 -2.10
CA PHE A 95 -11.88 -5.89 -2.74
C PHE A 95 -11.27 -5.40 -4.04
N ASP A 96 -10.68 -4.20 -4.03
CA ASP A 96 -9.97 -3.62 -5.17
C ASP A 96 -8.87 -2.66 -4.67
N HIS A 97 -7.92 -2.31 -5.54
CA HIS A 97 -6.92 -1.30 -5.26
C HIS A 97 -7.49 0.12 -5.36
N SER A 98 -6.93 1.05 -4.60
CA SER A 98 -7.38 2.45 -4.54
C SER A 98 -6.21 3.42 -4.46
N ALA A 99 -6.40 4.68 -4.87
CA ALA A 99 -5.39 5.71 -4.71
C ALA A 99 -5.23 6.13 -3.23
N THR A 100 -6.35 6.44 -2.58
CA THR A 100 -6.41 6.85 -1.18
C THR A 100 -7.81 6.57 -0.64
N ILE A 101 -7.92 6.30 0.67
CA ILE A 101 -9.19 6.07 1.34
C ILE A 101 -9.27 6.92 2.60
N THR A 102 -10.36 7.68 2.76
CA THR A 102 -10.69 8.37 4.00
C THR A 102 -11.87 7.70 4.67
N ILE A 103 -11.79 7.50 5.98
CA ILE A 103 -12.81 6.87 6.81
C ILE A 103 -13.14 7.83 7.94
N ASP A 104 -14.34 8.39 7.92
CA ASP A 104 -14.75 9.48 8.81
C ASP A 104 -16.00 9.09 9.60
N ASP A 105 -16.04 9.44 10.88
CA ASP A 105 -17.25 9.36 11.72
C ASP A 105 -17.92 7.96 11.73
N CYS A 106 -17.11 6.91 11.59
CA CYS A 106 -17.61 5.53 11.55
C CYS A 106 -17.58 4.88 12.94
N VAL A 107 -18.65 4.16 13.28
CA VAL A 107 -18.82 3.52 14.59
C VAL A 107 -19.16 2.04 14.45
N ASN A 108 -18.47 1.19 15.20
CA ASN A 108 -18.73 -0.26 15.27
C ASN A 108 -18.74 -0.95 13.89
N CYS A 109 -17.80 -0.60 13.02
CA CYS A 109 -17.69 -1.19 11.69
C CYS A 109 -16.60 -2.26 11.60
N ARG A 110 -16.76 -3.19 10.66
CA ARG A 110 -15.78 -4.20 10.24
C ARG A 110 -15.35 -3.90 8.82
N ILE A 111 -14.08 -3.62 8.59
CA ILE A 111 -13.63 -3.05 7.31
C ILE A 111 -12.49 -3.86 6.72
N VAL A 112 -12.61 -4.31 5.48
CA VAL A 112 -11.48 -4.84 4.70
C VAL A 112 -11.20 -3.88 3.57
N LEU A 113 -9.96 -3.38 3.50
CA LEU A 113 -9.49 -2.53 2.42
C LEU A 113 -8.45 -3.28 1.59
N GLY A 114 -8.67 -3.34 0.28
CA GLY A 114 -7.66 -3.73 -0.67
C GLY A 114 -6.46 -2.76 -0.67
N PRO A 115 -5.39 -3.08 -1.40
CA PRO A 115 -4.17 -2.29 -1.44
C PRO A 115 -4.40 -0.82 -1.82
N VAL A 116 -4.00 0.10 -0.94
CA VAL A 116 -4.12 1.54 -1.14
C VAL A 116 -2.77 2.15 -1.47
N LYS A 117 -2.61 2.64 -2.70
CA LYS A 117 -1.35 3.20 -3.20
C LYS A 117 -0.77 4.30 -2.33
N GLY A 118 -1.63 5.16 -1.78
CA GLY A 118 -1.26 6.27 -0.91
C GLY A 118 -1.70 6.04 0.52
N SER A 119 -2.43 7.02 1.06
CA SER A 119 -2.83 7.02 2.46
C SER A 119 -4.20 6.38 2.70
N VAL A 120 -4.30 5.68 3.83
CA VAL A 120 -5.56 5.40 4.51
C VAL A 120 -5.62 6.28 5.75
N PHE A 121 -6.69 7.07 5.88
CA PHE A 121 -6.85 8.01 6.98
C PHE A 121 -8.18 7.79 7.71
N PHE A 122 -8.11 7.35 8.96
CA PHE A 122 -9.25 7.27 9.88
C PHE A 122 -9.36 8.56 10.70
N ARG A 123 -10.54 9.18 10.74
CA ARG A 123 -10.85 10.36 11.56
C ARG A 123 -12.14 10.13 12.33
N ASP A 124 -12.14 10.49 13.61
CA ASP A 124 -13.35 10.47 14.44
C ASP A 124 -14.06 9.08 14.47
N CYS A 125 -13.28 7.99 14.34
CA CYS A 125 -13.80 6.63 14.25
C CYS A 125 -13.74 5.90 15.60
N LYS A 126 -14.71 5.02 15.86
CA LYS A 126 -14.82 4.29 17.13
C LYS A 126 -15.20 2.82 16.95
N ASP A 127 -14.59 1.94 17.75
CA ASP A 127 -14.92 0.50 17.79
C ASP A 127 -14.77 -0.19 16.41
N ILE A 128 -13.75 0.21 15.65
CA ILE A 128 -13.45 -0.33 14.30
C ILE A 128 -12.56 -1.57 14.42
N LYS A 129 -12.86 -2.59 13.63
CA LYS A 129 -11.93 -3.70 13.39
C LYS A 129 -11.67 -3.79 11.89
N CYS A 130 -10.41 -3.83 11.46
CA CYS A 130 -10.11 -3.77 10.04
C CYS A 130 -8.86 -4.53 9.61
N VAL A 131 -8.85 -4.85 8.32
CA VAL A 131 -7.69 -5.38 7.58
C VAL A 131 -7.33 -4.35 6.52
N VAL A 132 -6.10 -3.84 6.53
CA VAL A 132 -5.69 -2.70 5.70
C VAL A 132 -4.30 -2.93 5.10
N ALA A 133 -4.17 -2.73 3.80
CA ALA A 133 -2.88 -2.61 3.12
C ALA A 133 -2.75 -1.21 2.51
N CYS A 134 -1.70 -0.47 2.85
CA CYS A 134 -1.51 0.90 2.38
C CYS A 134 -0.05 1.34 2.36
N GLN A 135 0.26 2.43 1.67
CA GLN A 135 1.56 3.07 1.78
C GLN A 135 1.70 3.80 3.12
N GLN A 136 0.70 4.62 3.47
CA GLN A 136 0.69 5.40 4.71
C GLN A 136 -0.59 5.13 5.51
N PHE A 137 -0.44 4.78 6.78
CA PHE A 137 -1.56 4.61 7.70
C PHE A 137 -1.61 5.78 8.69
N ARG A 138 -2.76 6.45 8.79
CA ARG A 138 -2.97 7.59 9.69
C ARG A 138 -4.28 7.43 10.45
N THR A 139 -4.27 7.78 11.74
CA THR A 139 -5.48 7.95 12.53
C THR A 139 -5.45 9.28 13.27
N ARG A 140 -6.61 9.92 13.39
CA ARG A 140 -6.81 11.08 14.25
C ARG A 140 -8.13 10.94 14.99
N ASP A 141 -8.16 11.29 16.27
CA ASP A 141 -9.40 11.32 17.06
C ASP A 141 -10.14 9.95 17.10
N CYS A 142 -9.40 8.84 17.05
CA CYS A 142 -9.97 7.49 16.98
C CYS A 142 -9.94 6.76 18.32
N LYS A 143 -10.89 5.84 18.55
CA LYS A 143 -10.97 5.07 19.80
C LYS A 143 -11.28 3.60 19.59
N LYS A 144 -10.53 2.71 20.25
CA LYS A 144 -10.73 1.25 20.23
C LYS A 144 -10.72 0.70 18.80
N MET A 145 -9.57 0.80 18.13
CA MET A 145 -9.39 0.20 16.81
C MET A 145 -8.53 -1.06 16.89
N GLU A 146 -8.89 -2.09 16.15
CA GLU A 146 -8.10 -3.32 16.00
C GLU A 146 -7.78 -3.53 14.52
N VAL A 147 -6.50 -3.43 14.16
CA VAL A 147 -6.05 -3.29 12.76
C VAL A 147 -5.05 -4.40 12.40
N PHE A 148 -5.37 -5.23 11.43
CA PHE A 148 -4.40 -6.10 10.75
C PHE A 148 -3.80 -5.33 9.58
N LEU A 149 -2.55 -4.91 9.71
CA LEU A 149 -1.96 -3.86 8.89
C LEU A 149 -0.80 -4.36 8.02
N CYS A 150 -0.79 -3.90 6.76
CA CYS A 150 0.38 -3.86 5.90
C CYS A 150 0.65 -2.40 5.58
N CYS A 151 1.74 -1.83 6.09
CA CYS A 151 2.06 -0.41 5.91
C CYS A 151 3.50 -0.23 5.42
N ALA A 152 3.67 0.38 4.24
CA ALA A 152 4.99 0.58 3.66
C ALA A 152 5.84 1.59 4.45
N THR A 153 5.22 2.57 5.12
CA THR A 153 5.88 3.53 6.02
C THR A 153 5.55 3.25 7.48
N GLN A 154 6.12 4.04 8.39
CA GLN A 154 5.75 4.03 9.81
C GLN A 154 4.27 4.41 9.99
N PRO A 155 3.41 3.56 10.59
CA PRO A 155 2.04 3.92 10.91
C PRO A 155 1.97 5.02 11.96
N ILE A 156 1.03 5.95 11.79
CA ILE A 156 0.89 7.13 12.64
C ILE A 156 -0.47 7.13 13.34
N ILE A 157 -0.47 7.46 14.63
CA ILE A 157 -1.67 7.80 15.40
C ILE A 157 -1.54 9.19 16.03
N GLU A 158 -2.66 9.89 16.16
CA GLU A 158 -2.77 11.21 16.79
C GLU A 158 -4.10 11.29 17.53
N SER A 159 -4.12 11.85 18.74
CA SER A 159 -5.31 12.03 19.59
C SER A 159 -6.19 10.77 19.69
N SER A 160 -5.57 9.59 19.69
CA SER A 160 -6.26 8.30 19.57
C SER A 160 -5.93 7.36 20.73
N THR A 161 -6.86 6.52 21.16
CA THR A 161 -6.68 5.63 22.32
C THR A 161 -7.22 4.22 22.10
N GLY A 162 -6.58 3.22 22.71
CA GLY A 162 -7.00 1.82 22.59
C GLY A 162 -6.77 1.23 21.20
N MET A 163 -5.70 1.66 20.52
CA MET A 163 -5.33 1.18 19.21
C MET A 163 -4.60 -0.16 19.34
N LYS A 164 -4.93 -1.15 18.51
CA LYS A 164 -4.25 -2.44 18.50
C LYS A 164 -3.84 -2.84 17.10
N PHE A 165 -2.62 -3.29 16.92
CA PHE A 165 -2.07 -3.62 15.61
C PHE A 165 -1.65 -5.09 15.54
N GLY A 166 -1.95 -5.75 14.42
CA GLY A 166 -1.50 -7.08 14.03
C GLY A 166 -0.94 -7.06 12.60
N CYS A 167 -0.19 -8.07 12.21
CA CYS A 167 0.26 -8.19 10.82
C CYS A 167 -0.92 -8.47 9.90
N PHE A 168 -0.91 -7.88 8.70
CA PHE A 168 -1.88 -8.22 7.65
C PHE A 168 -1.91 -9.73 7.39
N GLN A 169 -3.12 -10.30 7.35
CA GLN A 169 -3.34 -11.72 7.09
C GLN A 169 -4.64 -11.88 6.28
N TYR A 170 -4.50 -11.93 4.96
CA TYR A 170 -5.65 -12.01 4.06
C TYR A 170 -5.25 -12.51 2.67
N TYR A 171 -6.20 -13.14 1.99
CA TYR A 171 -6.06 -13.63 0.62
C TYR A 171 -7.40 -13.58 -0.10
N TYR A 172 -7.36 -13.14 -1.36
CA TYR A 172 -8.31 -13.48 -2.41
C TYR A 172 -7.56 -13.50 -3.75
N PRO A 173 -8.05 -14.21 -4.80
CA PRO A 173 -7.27 -14.48 -6.02
C PRO A 173 -6.66 -13.24 -6.69
N GLU A 174 -7.39 -12.13 -6.71
CA GLU A 174 -7.00 -10.88 -7.36
C GLU A 174 -6.05 -10.03 -6.51
N LEU A 175 -5.91 -10.32 -5.21
CA LEU A 175 -5.20 -9.46 -4.24
C LEU A 175 -3.74 -9.23 -4.63
N ALA A 176 -3.05 -10.25 -5.16
CA ALA A 176 -1.66 -10.12 -5.60
C ALA A 176 -1.50 -9.08 -6.73
N PHE A 177 -2.44 -9.04 -7.68
CA PHE A 177 -2.45 -8.04 -8.75
C PHE A 177 -2.81 -6.67 -8.20
N HIS A 178 -3.75 -6.57 -7.26
CA HIS A 178 -4.07 -5.30 -6.61
C HIS A 178 -2.87 -4.70 -5.86
N PHE A 179 -2.03 -5.52 -5.20
CA PHE A 179 -0.78 -5.03 -4.57
C PHE A 179 0.17 -4.44 -5.62
N LYS A 180 0.33 -5.13 -6.75
CA LYS A 180 1.15 -4.68 -7.89
C LYS A 180 0.61 -3.38 -8.48
N ASP A 181 -0.68 -3.28 -8.73
CA ASP A 181 -1.33 -2.10 -9.33
C ASP A 181 -1.29 -0.88 -8.38
N ALA A 182 -1.36 -1.12 -7.07
CA ALA A 182 -1.14 -0.09 -6.05
C ALA A 182 0.34 0.31 -5.90
N GLY A 183 1.28 -0.43 -6.51
CA GLY A 183 2.71 -0.20 -6.35
C GLY A 183 3.23 -0.51 -4.94
N LEU A 184 2.58 -1.43 -4.23
CA LEU A 184 2.95 -1.84 -2.88
C LEU A 184 3.70 -3.18 -2.93
N SER A 185 4.90 -3.22 -2.34
CA SER A 185 5.59 -4.48 -2.10
C SER A 185 4.96 -5.20 -0.90
N ILE A 186 4.67 -6.49 -1.08
CA ILE A 186 4.24 -7.37 0.02
C ILE A 186 5.35 -7.60 1.07
N PHE A 187 6.59 -7.23 0.75
CA PHE A 187 7.74 -7.37 1.64
C PHE A 187 8.03 -6.08 2.42
N ASN A 188 7.35 -4.96 2.15
CA ASN A 188 7.54 -3.71 2.87
C ASN A 188 6.38 -3.48 3.86
N ASN A 189 6.53 -4.00 5.08
CA ASN A 189 5.50 -3.92 6.11
C ASN A 189 6.04 -3.55 7.50
N ASN A 190 5.71 -2.35 7.98
CA ASN A 190 6.14 -1.78 9.27
C ASN A 190 4.99 -1.74 10.30
N TRP A 191 4.02 -2.65 10.19
CA TRP A 191 2.77 -2.64 10.95
C TRP A 191 2.88 -2.50 12.47
N SER A 192 4.02 -2.87 13.07
CA SER A 192 4.24 -2.86 14.52
C SER A 192 5.05 -1.66 15.04
N ASN A 193 5.62 -0.83 14.16
CA ASN A 193 6.45 0.32 14.55
C ASN A 193 5.59 1.60 14.54
N ILE A 194 4.76 1.78 15.56
CA ILE A 194 3.77 2.87 15.59
C ILE A 194 4.41 4.16 16.11
N HIS A 195 4.19 5.27 15.39
CA HIS A 195 4.48 6.61 15.89
C HIS A 195 3.21 7.26 16.47
N ASP A 196 3.27 7.65 17.73
CA ASP A 196 2.21 8.39 18.42
C ASP A 196 2.61 9.86 18.56
N PHE A 197 1.87 10.76 17.91
CA PHE A 197 2.10 12.22 17.99
C PHE A 197 1.65 12.83 19.33
N THR A 198 0.80 12.14 20.07
CA THR A 198 0.16 12.65 21.30
C THR A 198 0.28 11.65 22.45
N PRO A 199 1.51 11.21 22.80
CA PRO A 199 1.70 10.25 23.88
C PRO A 199 1.27 10.88 25.21
N VAL A 200 0.56 10.11 26.02
CA VAL A 200 0.17 10.50 27.38
C VAL A 200 1.08 9.78 28.37
N SER A 201 1.71 10.55 29.27
CA SER A 201 2.64 9.99 30.25
C SER A 201 1.96 8.94 31.15
N GLY A 202 2.54 7.75 31.22
CA GLY A 202 2.02 6.64 32.03
C GLY A 202 0.88 5.84 31.38
N GLU A 203 0.42 6.23 30.19
CA GLU A 203 -0.58 5.51 29.41
C GLU A 203 0.03 4.98 28.11
N ASN A 204 -0.59 3.94 27.56
CA ASN A 204 -0.21 3.43 26.24
C ASN A 204 -1.42 3.51 25.31
N ASN A 205 -1.36 4.44 24.36
CA ASN A 205 -2.43 4.69 23.40
C ASN A 205 -2.59 3.54 22.41
N TRP A 206 -1.54 2.73 22.23
CA TRP A 206 -1.55 1.60 21.32
C TRP A 206 -0.90 0.35 21.90
N SER A 207 -1.19 -0.80 21.32
CA SER A 207 -0.55 -2.07 21.67
C SER A 207 -0.55 -3.00 20.46
N LEU A 208 0.08 -4.16 20.59
CA LEU A 208 0.00 -5.19 19.57
C LEU A 208 -1.12 -6.18 19.93
N LEU A 209 -1.89 -6.62 18.94
CA LEU A 209 -2.84 -7.72 19.09
C LEU A 209 -2.10 -8.99 19.56
N PRO A 210 -2.77 -9.95 20.22
CA PRO A 210 -2.17 -11.26 20.51
C PRO A 210 -1.69 -11.95 19.22
N GLU A 211 -0.57 -12.68 19.28
CA GLU A 211 -0.08 -13.45 18.12
C GLU A 211 -1.09 -14.52 17.68
N ALA A 212 -1.87 -15.06 18.61
CA ALA A 212 -2.93 -16.04 18.35
C ALA A 212 -4.27 -15.41 17.90
N ALA A 213 -4.32 -14.10 17.62
CA ALA A 213 -5.54 -13.44 17.19
C ALA A 213 -6.02 -13.99 15.83
N VAL A 214 -7.24 -14.52 15.80
CA VAL A 214 -7.84 -15.07 14.57
C VAL A 214 -8.54 -13.93 13.83
N VAL A 215 -8.13 -13.65 12.59
CA VAL A 215 -8.66 -12.54 11.79
C VAL A 215 -10.19 -12.55 11.72
N LEU A 216 -10.83 -13.71 11.56
CA LEU A 216 -12.28 -13.84 11.43
C LEU A 216 -13.07 -13.50 12.71
N ASP A 217 -12.46 -13.59 13.90
CA ASP A 217 -13.08 -13.17 15.16
C ASP A 217 -13.15 -11.63 15.27
N HIS A 218 -12.30 -10.95 14.50
CA HIS A 218 -12.27 -9.50 14.42
C HIS A 218 -13.02 -8.98 13.21
N VAL A 219 -12.75 -9.52 12.03
CA VAL A 219 -13.33 -9.10 10.74
C VAL A 219 -13.88 -10.36 10.05
N PRO A 220 -15.19 -10.62 10.15
CA PRO A 220 -15.79 -11.82 9.57
C PRO A 220 -15.67 -11.80 8.04
N ALA A 221 -15.87 -12.97 7.42
CA ALA A 221 -16.09 -13.02 5.99
C ALA A 221 -17.44 -12.37 5.63
N PRO A 222 -17.61 -11.84 4.40
CA PRO A 222 -18.91 -11.43 3.90
C PRO A 222 -19.93 -12.58 3.99
N ASP A 223 -21.21 -12.22 4.15
CA ASP A 223 -22.31 -13.20 4.12
C ASP A 223 -22.24 -14.00 2.81
N PRO A 224 -22.34 -15.34 2.84
CA PRO A 224 -22.37 -16.19 1.65
C PRO A 224 -23.44 -15.81 0.62
N GLU A 225 -24.52 -15.16 1.03
CA GLU A 225 -25.59 -14.70 0.13
C GLU A 225 -25.44 -13.22 -0.30
N SER A 226 -24.42 -12.53 0.20
CA SER A 226 -24.11 -11.16 -0.22
C SER A 226 -23.60 -11.08 -1.66
N GLU A 227 -23.50 -9.86 -2.19
CA GLU A 227 -22.88 -9.59 -3.48
C GLU A 227 -21.40 -10.05 -3.55
N PHE A 228 -20.75 -10.28 -2.40
CA PHE A 228 -19.35 -10.67 -2.30
C PHE A 228 -19.08 -12.17 -2.42
N LYS A 229 -20.13 -13.00 -2.61
CA LYS A 229 -20.01 -14.47 -2.65
C LYS A 229 -19.03 -15.03 -3.70
N SER A 230 -18.72 -14.26 -4.75
CA SER A 230 -17.75 -14.64 -5.77
C SER A 230 -16.29 -14.50 -5.31
N VAL A 231 -16.03 -13.71 -4.26
CA VAL A 231 -14.67 -13.43 -3.78
C VAL A 231 -14.22 -14.54 -2.83
N ARG A 232 -13.24 -15.34 -3.29
CA ARG A 232 -12.75 -16.50 -2.54
C ARG A 232 -11.73 -16.10 -1.47
N ILE A 233 -12.23 -15.75 -0.30
CA ILE A 233 -11.43 -15.26 0.82
C ILE A 233 -10.75 -16.42 1.55
N SER A 234 -9.52 -16.19 2.00
CA SER A 234 -8.88 -17.00 3.03
C SER A 234 -8.12 -16.09 3.99
N THR A 235 -8.24 -16.40 5.27
CA THR A 235 -7.47 -15.76 6.34
C THR A 235 -6.49 -16.74 6.96
N GLU A 236 -6.13 -17.83 6.27
CA GLU A 236 -5.14 -18.78 6.77
C GLU A 236 -3.73 -18.17 6.68
N PRO A 237 -2.89 -18.31 7.72
CA PRO A 237 -1.52 -17.78 7.71
C PRO A 237 -0.72 -18.16 6.46
N ALA A 238 -0.76 -19.44 6.08
CA ALA A 238 -0.03 -19.98 4.93
C ALA A 238 -0.52 -19.47 3.56
N ARG A 239 -1.73 -18.90 3.50
CA ARG A 239 -2.31 -18.37 2.26
C ARG A 239 -2.19 -16.86 2.13
N SER A 240 -1.81 -16.16 3.21
CA SER A 240 -1.72 -14.71 3.20
C SER A 240 -0.81 -14.19 2.07
N ILE A 241 -1.29 -13.15 1.38
CA ILE A 241 -0.48 -12.46 0.36
C ILE A 241 0.69 -11.73 1.00
N VAL A 242 0.55 -11.16 2.19
CA VAL A 242 1.66 -10.56 2.94
C VAL A 242 2.23 -11.62 3.86
N PRO A 243 3.56 -11.91 3.82
CA PRO A 243 4.19 -12.78 4.80
C PRO A 243 3.94 -12.30 6.23
N LEU A 244 3.56 -13.22 7.12
CA LEU A 244 3.36 -12.88 8.52
C LEU A 244 4.71 -12.65 9.18
N THR A 245 4.92 -11.44 9.69
CA THR A 245 6.15 -11.06 10.39
C THR A 245 5.89 -10.85 11.88
N LYS A 246 6.88 -11.18 12.72
CA LYS A 246 6.83 -10.94 14.17
C LYS A 246 6.97 -9.45 14.51
N GLY A 247 7.60 -8.67 13.63
CA GLY A 247 7.75 -7.22 13.77
C GLY A 247 8.49 -6.85 15.04
N GLY A 248 8.04 -5.78 15.71
CA GLY A 248 8.60 -5.24 16.94
C GLY A 248 8.27 -6.02 18.22
N ARG A 249 7.75 -7.25 18.10
CA ARG A 249 7.54 -8.12 19.27
C ARG A 249 8.87 -8.62 19.82
N ARG A 250 8.87 -9.02 21.09
CA ARG A 250 10.05 -9.60 21.75
C ARG A 250 10.49 -10.87 21.03
N LYS A 251 11.78 -10.94 20.67
CA LYS A 251 12.41 -12.14 20.10
C LYS A 251 12.69 -13.17 21.19
N ASP A 252 12.65 -14.44 20.81
CA ASP A 252 12.87 -15.55 21.73
C ASP A 252 14.35 -16.00 21.74
N SER A 253 15.10 -15.64 20.69
CA SER A 253 16.54 -15.83 20.59
C SER A 253 17.24 -14.51 20.28
N GLU A 254 18.49 -14.38 20.72
CA GLU A 254 19.38 -13.28 20.35
C GLU A 254 20.05 -13.51 18.97
N GLU A 255 19.95 -14.72 18.42
CA GLU A 255 20.52 -15.06 17.12
C GLU A 255 19.56 -14.69 15.98
N SER A 256 20.04 -13.89 15.03
CA SER A 256 19.29 -13.50 13.84
C SER A 256 20.12 -13.79 12.59
N CYS A 257 19.48 -13.94 11.44
CA CYS A 257 20.16 -14.15 10.16
C CYS A 257 19.55 -13.21 9.11
N LEU A 258 20.42 -12.48 8.40
CA LEU A 258 20.03 -11.76 7.20
C LEU A 258 20.12 -12.70 6.01
N PHE A 259 19.02 -12.82 5.26
CA PHE A 259 18.97 -13.53 3.99
C PHE A 259 18.48 -12.58 2.90
N VAL A 260 19.27 -12.39 1.84
CA VAL A 260 18.94 -11.46 0.75
C VAL A 260 18.92 -12.19 -0.59
N PHE A 261 17.79 -12.05 -1.29
CA PHE A 261 17.64 -12.43 -2.69
C PHE A 261 17.86 -11.20 -3.59
N PHE A 262 18.57 -11.41 -4.69
CA PHE A 262 18.72 -10.40 -5.75
C PHE A 262 17.60 -10.54 -6.79
N ALA A 263 17.33 -9.47 -7.53
CA ALA A 263 16.26 -9.45 -8.52
C ALA A 263 16.44 -10.53 -9.62
N GLY A 264 15.34 -11.19 -9.95
CA GLY A 264 15.22 -12.26 -10.94
C GLY A 264 13.78 -12.77 -11.02
N ASP A 265 13.49 -13.61 -12.02
CA ASP A 265 12.12 -14.02 -12.37
C ASP A 265 11.40 -14.78 -11.23
N TYR A 266 12.15 -15.45 -10.37
CA TYR A 266 11.62 -16.30 -9.29
C TYR A 266 11.87 -15.73 -7.89
N THR A 267 12.37 -14.50 -7.75
CA THR A 267 12.78 -13.94 -6.45
C THR A 267 11.66 -13.95 -5.41
N THR A 268 10.43 -13.54 -5.77
CA THR A 268 9.27 -13.58 -4.85
C THR A 268 8.91 -15.01 -4.44
N ALA A 269 8.95 -15.97 -5.37
CA ALA A 269 8.64 -17.37 -5.07
C ALA A 269 9.72 -18.00 -4.18
N ASN A 270 10.99 -17.69 -4.44
CA ASN A 270 12.12 -18.14 -3.63
C ASN A 270 12.07 -17.55 -2.22
N ALA A 271 11.72 -16.28 -2.06
CA ALA A 271 11.54 -15.65 -0.76
C ALA A 271 10.42 -16.34 0.04
N ARG A 272 9.27 -16.65 -0.59
CA ARG A 272 8.20 -17.44 0.06
C ARG A 272 8.67 -18.83 0.45
N LYS A 273 9.37 -19.52 -0.45
CA LYS A 273 9.91 -20.86 -0.16
C LYS A 273 10.89 -20.83 1.01
N LEU A 274 11.75 -19.83 1.11
CA LEU A 274 12.64 -19.66 2.26
C LEU A 274 11.86 -19.50 3.57
N ILE A 275 10.79 -18.70 3.56
CA ILE A 275 9.93 -18.50 4.73
C ILE A 275 9.30 -19.82 5.16
N ASP A 276 8.79 -20.61 4.21
CA ASP A 276 8.19 -21.92 4.48
C ASP A 276 9.22 -22.90 5.08
N GLU A 277 10.41 -23.01 4.48
CA GLU A 277 11.52 -23.85 4.96
C GLU A 277 12.01 -23.44 6.35
N ALA A 278 12.15 -22.14 6.60
CA ALA A 278 12.58 -21.60 7.88
C ALA A 278 11.52 -21.86 8.97
N THR A 279 10.24 -21.62 8.65
CA THR A 279 9.12 -21.86 9.57
C THR A 279 8.99 -23.34 9.90
N ALA A 280 9.15 -24.24 8.92
CA ALA A 280 9.12 -25.69 9.13
C ALA A 280 10.24 -26.18 10.06
N LYS A 281 11.36 -25.46 10.13
CA LYS A 281 12.48 -25.72 11.06
C LYS A 281 12.34 -24.98 12.40
N GLY A 282 11.23 -24.25 12.62
CA GLY A 282 10.95 -23.54 13.87
C GLY A 282 11.56 -22.14 13.98
N PHE A 283 12.11 -21.59 12.90
CA PHE A 283 12.60 -20.21 12.87
C PHE A 283 11.47 -19.22 12.63
N VAL A 284 11.64 -18.00 13.13
CA VAL A 284 10.62 -16.96 13.06
C VAL A 284 11.05 -15.86 12.10
N LEU A 285 10.14 -15.46 11.21
CA LEU A 285 10.32 -14.29 10.35
C LEU A 285 10.07 -13.01 11.15
N ILE A 286 11.10 -12.19 11.34
CA ILE A 286 11.01 -10.94 12.11
C ILE A 286 10.49 -9.81 11.24
N GLN A 287 11.10 -9.60 10.08
CA GLN A 287 10.74 -8.55 9.13
C GLN A 287 11.30 -8.84 7.75
N THR A 288 10.78 -8.13 6.76
CA THR A 288 11.23 -8.19 5.37
C THR A 288 11.37 -6.78 4.82
N LYS A 289 12.16 -6.61 3.76
CA LYS A 289 12.23 -5.38 2.96
C LYS A 289 12.48 -5.70 1.50
N GLU A 290 11.85 -4.95 0.60
CA GLU A 290 12.20 -4.86 -0.80
C GLU A 290 12.71 -3.45 -1.11
N VAL A 291 13.98 -3.33 -1.49
CA VAL A 291 14.65 -2.04 -1.63
C VAL A 291 15.66 -2.04 -2.78
N SER A 292 15.76 -0.93 -3.50
CA SER A 292 16.78 -0.74 -4.54
C SER A 292 18.09 -0.27 -3.91
N MET A 293 19.21 -0.88 -4.25
CA MET A 293 20.52 -0.48 -3.72
C MET A 293 21.35 0.22 -4.78
N ARG A 294 22.17 1.20 -4.40
CA ARG A 294 23.24 1.73 -5.27
C ARG A 294 24.56 1.01 -4.95
N PRO A 295 25.55 1.02 -5.87
CA PRO A 295 26.84 0.37 -5.63
C PRO A 295 27.55 0.80 -4.33
N GLU A 296 27.41 2.07 -3.93
CA GLU A 296 27.92 2.58 -2.66
C GLU A 296 27.23 1.97 -1.43
N ASP A 297 25.93 1.66 -1.54
CA ASP A 297 25.15 1.06 -0.47
C ASP A 297 25.58 -0.40 -0.23
N VAL A 298 25.93 -1.13 -1.30
CA VAL A 298 26.41 -2.52 -1.23
C VAL A 298 27.65 -2.64 -0.35
N LYS A 299 28.64 -1.75 -0.53
CA LYS A 299 29.87 -1.74 0.28
C LYS A 299 29.59 -1.45 1.75
N ARG A 300 28.65 -0.54 2.03
CA ARG A 300 28.28 -0.19 3.41
C ARG A 300 27.54 -1.33 4.11
N VAL A 301 26.59 -1.95 3.41
CA VAL A 301 25.70 -2.97 3.97
C VAL A 301 26.39 -4.32 4.12
N PHE A 302 27.02 -4.82 3.05
CA PHE A 302 27.63 -6.15 3.02
C PHE A 302 29.12 -6.16 3.37
N GLN A 303 29.76 -4.98 3.46
CA GLN A 303 31.13 -4.81 3.93
C GLN A 303 32.13 -5.76 3.23
N ASN A 304 32.77 -6.67 3.97
CA ASN A 304 33.76 -7.61 3.42
C ASN A 304 33.16 -8.58 2.38
N ASN A 305 31.84 -8.74 2.37
CA ASN A 305 31.11 -9.64 1.45
C ASN A 305 30.55 -8.90 0.23
N ALA A 306 30.91 -7.62 0.03
CA ALA A 306 30.40 -6.81 -1.08
C ALA A 306 30.95 -7.20 -2.46
N GLU A 307 32.06 -7.93 -2.51
CA GLU A 307 32.70 -8.33 -3.76
C GLU A 307 31.76 -9.22 -4.59
N GLY A 308 31.59 -8.85 -5.86
CA GLY A 308 30.69 -9.57 -6.78
C GLY A 308 29.20 -9.37 -6.53
N LEU A 309 28.75 -8.54 -5.56
CA LEU A 309 27.32 -8.26 -5.35
C LEU A 309 26.82 -7.05 -6.16
N VAL A 310 27.72 -6.15 -6.56
CA VAL A 310 27.38 -4.91 -7.28
C VAL A 310 26.69 -5.18 -8.62
N GLU A 311 27.05 -6.23 -9.34
CA GLU A 311 26.40 -6.61 -10.61
C GLU A 311 24.97 -7.14 -10.43
N TRP A 312 24.61 -7.58 -9.23
CA TRP A 312 23.31 -8.20 -8.96
C TRP A 312 22.26 -7.19 -8.54
N ILE A 313 22.66 -6.11 -7.85
CA ILE A 313 21.76 -5.02 -7.47
C ILE A 313 21.29 -4.18 -8.66
N THR A 314 22.02 -4.19 -9.79
CA THR A 314 21.61 -3.47 -11.00
C THR A 314 20.44 -4.15 -11.72
N LYS A 315 20.09 -5.38 -11.35
CA LYS A 315 18.97 -6.14 -11.94
C LYS A 315 17.60 -5.69 -11.40
N GLY A 316 17.57 -4.98 -10.27
CA GLY A 316 16.35 -4.51 -9.63
C GLY A 316 16.45 -4.52 -8.09
N PRO A 317 15.33 -4.26 -7.40
CA PRO A 317 15.27 -4.30 -5.94
C PRO A 317 15.70 -5.66 -5.38
N VAL A 318 16.39 -5.64 -4.24
CA VAL A 318 16.69 -6.84 -3.47
C VAL A 318 15.57 -7.11 -2.46
N ILE A 319 15.35 -8.39 -2.14
CA ILE A 319 14.40 -8.79 -1.09
C ILE A 319 15.20 -9.36 0.08
N ALA A 320 15.13 -8.70 1.22
CA ALA A 320 15.76 -9.12 2.47
C ALA A 320 14.74 -9.69 3.44
N LEU A 321 15.18 -10.71 4.18
CA LEU A 321 14.44 -11.37 5.24
C LEU A 321 15.32 -11.44 6.48
N GLU A 322 14.78 -11.05 7.62
CA GLU A 322 15.37 -11.30 8.93
C GLU A 322 14.71 -12.52 9.56
N LEU A 323 15.48 -13.58 9.78
CA LEU A 323 15.04 -14.79 10.47
C LEU A 323 15.67 -14.84 11.87
N ASN A 324 14.95 -15.36 12.86
CA ASN A 324 15.41 -15.44 14.25
C ASN A 324 15.18 -16.83 14.84
N GLY A 325 16.12 -17.25 15.68
CA GLY A 325 16.08 -18.52 16.41
C GLY A 325 17.47 -19.11 16.60
N ASP A 326 17.62 -19.99 17.59
CA ASP A 326 18.92 -20.60 17.88
C ASP A 326 19.39 -21.49 16.72
N GLY A 327 20.60 -21.23 16.21
CA GLY A 327 21.16 -21.95 15.05
C GLY A 327 20.61 -21.49 13.70
N VAL A 328 19.88 -20.36 13.64
CA VAL A 328 19.27 -19.86 12.39
C VAL A 328 20.29 -19.57 11.30
N VAL A 329 21.51 -19.12 11.65
CA VAL A 329 22.54 -18.81 10.65
C VAL A 329 22.98 -20.06 9.89
N GLU A 330 23.33 -21.12 10.62
CA GLU A 330 23.75 -22.40 10.02
C GLU A 330 22.61 -23.03 9.20
N ALA A 331 21.38 -22.98 9.72
CA ALA A 331 20.23 -23.49 8.99
C ALA A 331 19.97 -22.72 7.69
N CYS A 332 20.09 -21.39 7.69
CA CYS A 332 19.94 -20.57 6.49
C CYS A 332 21.01 -20.87 5.45
N LYS A 333 22.27 -21.10 5.87
CA LYS A 333 23.36 -21.50 4.96
C LYS A 333 23.07 -22.86 4.31
N ASN A 334 22.57 -23.82 5.08
CA ASN A 334 22.16 -25.13 4.56
C ASN A 334 21.00 -25.01 3.56
N ILE A 335 19.96 -24.22 3.88
CA ILE A 335 18.85 -23.95 2.95
C ILE A 335 19.36 -23.29 1.67
N ALA A 336 20.25 -22.30 1.76
CA ALA A 336 20.84 -21.65 0.59
C ALA A 336 21.56 -22.65 -0.32
N HIS A 337 22.34 -23.57 0.25
CA HIS A 337 23.06 -24.59 -0.50
C HIS A 337 22.14 -25.67 -1.09
N GLU A 338 21.20 -26.21 -0.30
CA GLU A 338 20.37 -27.35 -0.71
C GLU A 338 19.22 -26.93 -1.64
N VAL A 339 18.58 -25.80 -1.34
CA VAL A 339 17.35 -25.35 -2.02
C VAL A 339 17.63 -24.32 -3.10
N PHE A 340 18.65 -23.48 -2.91
CA PHE A 340 18.92 -22.32 -3.76
C PHE A 340 20.32 -22.35 -4.42
N SER A 341 20.95 -23.52 -4.58
CA SER A 341 22.29 -23.68 -5.17
C SER A 341 22.51 -22.98 -6.51
N GLY A 342 21.46 -22.89 -7.35
CA GLY A 342 21.50 -22.20 -8.64
C GLY A 342 21.20 -20.70 -8.59
N THR A 343 20.89 -20.14 -7.42
CA THR A 343 20.47 -18.75 -7.25
C THR A 343 21.50 -17.97 -6.45
N LYS A 344 21.94 -16.81 -6.95
CA LYS A 344 22.78 -15.91 -6.17
C LYS A 344 21.97 -15.34 -5.01
N VAL A 345 22.46 -15.57 -3.79
CA VAL A 345 21.90 -15.06 -2.54
C VAL A 345 23.02 -14.52 -1.66
N PHE A 346 22.68 -13.66 -0.71
CA PHE A 346 23.52 -13.35 0.44
C PHE A 346 22.88 -13.94 1.69
N VAL A 347 23.69 -14.55 2.55
CA VAL A 347 23.28 -15.07 3.86
C VAL A 347 24.34 -14.65 4.85
N SER A 348 23.94 -14.22 6.05
CA SER A 348 24.88 -13.98 7.15
C SER A 348 25.79 -15.20 7.34
N ASP A 349 27.09 -14.95 7.45
CA ASP A 349 28.08 -16.03 7.46
C ASP A 349 28.33 -16.61 8.85
N ASN A 350 28.23 -15.78 9.89
CA ASN A 350 28.59 -16.12 11.26
C ASN A 350 27.60 -15.55 12.28
N LYS A 351 27.18 -16.38 13.24
CA LYS A 351 26.34 -15.99 14.39
C LYS A 351 26.83 -14.71 15.08
N ASN A 352 28.13 -14.55 15.28
CA ASN A 352 28.72 -13.41 16.01
C ASN A 352 28.64 -12.08 15.26
N THR A 353 28.48 -12.11 13.93
CA THR A 353 28.40 -10.89 13.09
C THR A 353 27.04 -10.71 12.44
N SER A 354 26.18 -11.72 12.50
CA SER A 354 24.87 -11.76 11.84
C SER A 354 23.94 -10.61 12.25
N SER A 355 23.93 -10.23 13.53
CA SER A 355 23.17 -9.07 14.01
C SER A 355 23.64 -7.76 13.36
N ARG A 356 24.95 -7.61 13.12
CA ARG A 356 25.50 -6.45 12.40
C ARG A 356 25.05 -6.43 10.95
N ASP A 357 24.97 -7.57 10.28
CA ASP A 357 24.46 -7.64 8.90
C ASP A 357 23.01 -7.16 8.83
N VAL A 358 22.16 -7.66 9.74
CA VAL A 358 20.76 -7.24 9.91
C VAL A 358 20.70 -5.73 10.16
N ASP A 359 21.39 -5.23 11.18
CA ASP A 359 21.37 -3.81 11.53
C ASP A 359 21.83 -2.93 10.36
N ASN A 360 22.91 -3.29 9.68
CA ASN A 360 23.40 -2.55 8.52
C ASN A 360 22.36 -2.47 7.40
N PHE A 361 21.70 -3.60 7.09
CA PHE A 361 20.72 -3.67 6.02
C PHE A 361 19.45 -2.89 6.36
N PHE A 362 18.83 -3.17 7.51
CA PHE A 362 17.54 -2.56 7.86
C PHE A 362 17.67 -1.07 8.19
N ASN A 363 18.77 -0.63 8.81
CA ASN A 363 19.03 0.81 8.97
C ASN A 363 19.16 1.51 7.61
N PHE A 364 19.84 0.89 6.64
CA PHE A 364 19.90 1.40 5.28
C PHE A 364 18.52 1.47 4.63
N ALA A 365 17.75 0.38 4.67
CA ALA A 365 16.44 0.31 4.06
C ALA A 365 15.48 1.35 4.67
N ASP A 366 15.51 1.52 5.99
CA ASP A 366 14.68 2.51 6.69
C ASP A 366 15.08 3.95 6.35
N MET A 367 16.38 4.25 6.24
CA MET A 367 16.85 5.56 5.77
C MET A 367 16.38 5.86 4.33
N GLN A 368 16.34 4.85 3.46
CA GLN A 368 15.93 5.04 2.07
C GLN A 368 14.41 5.16 1.91
N MET A 369 13.63 4.51 2.79
CA MET A 369 12.17 4.52 2.76
C MET A 369 11.54 5.64 3.60
N GLY A 370 12.30 6.24 4.51
CA GLY A 370 11.89 7.40 5.30
C GLY A 370 12.09 8.76 4.60
N LEU A 371 12.78 8.75 3.46
CA LEU A 371 12.89 9.87 2.50
C LEU A 371 11.79 9.73 1.45
#